data_AF-A0AAW4CKT0-F1
#
_entry.id   AF-A0AAW4CKT0-F1
#
_cell.length_a   1.000
_cell.length_b   1.000
_cell.length_c   1.000
_cell.angle_alpha   90.00
_cell.angle_beta   90.00
_cell.angle_gamma   90.00
#
_symmetry.space_group_name_H-M   'P 1'
#
loop_
_entity.id
_entity.type
_entity.pdbx_description
1 polymer ?
#
loop_
_entity_poly.entity_id
_entity_poly.type
_entity_poly.pdbx_seq_one_letter_code
_entity_poly.pdbx_strand_id
1 'polypeptide(L)'
;MKASLKQRHAKSRGFSLIEILVVLVIIAFATKMVVYSLEGGAEEELDTQALRLHTTINMASEFAILNQVELGLLVEENTLEYLVFDGEKWITFDREDLFKPIELDERLKLTLNLEDLAWAQDNLLEQSNWRELMSGGDEDSLLELKKLKIPQVLILSSGEVSAFQLILELKEQSEPVYYIEGEFAAPVNFRREPE
;
A
#
# COMPACT_ATOMS: atom_id res chain seq x y z
N MET A 1 56.10 -40.96 -57.28
CA MET A 1 55.66 -40.63 -55.91
C MET A 1 54.66 -39.47 -56.00
N LYS A 2 53.35 -39.71 -55.84
CA LYS A 2 52.33 -38.64 -55.80
C LYS A 2 51.49 -38.84 -54.54
N ALA A 3 51.62 -37.91 -53.60
CA ALA A 3 50.85 -37.91 -52.37
C ALA A 3 49.43 -37.39 -52.64
N SER A 4 48.43 -38.18 -52.23
CA SER A 4 47.01 -37.83 -52.29
C SER A 4 46.62 -37.11 -50.99
N LEU A 5 46.21 -35.85 -51.11
CA LEU A 5 45.68 -35.07 -49.99
C LEU A 5 44.19 -35.39 -49.81
N LYS A 6 43.86 -36.13 -48.75
CA LYS A 6 42.47 -36.37 -48.32
C LYS A 6 41.86 -35.08 -47.78
N GLN A 7 40.96 -34.45 -48.54
CA GLN A 7 40.07 -33.40 -48.04
C GLN A 7 39.14 -33.99 -46.96
N ARG A 8 39.20 -33.44 -45.74
CA ARG A 8 38.24 -33.74 -44.68
C ARG A 8 37.01 -32.85 -44.87
N HIS A 9 35.89 -33.46 -45.27
CA HIS A 9 34.59 -32.79 -45.17
C HIS A 9 34.24 -32.57 -43.70
N ALA A 10 34.16 -31.32 -43.28
CA ALA A 10 33.58 -30.97 -41.99
C ALA A 10 32.07 -31.26 -42.05
N LYS A 11 31.62 -32.28 -41.32
CA LYS A 11 30.19 -32.57 -41.15
C LYS A 11 29.57 -31.44 -40.32
N SER A 12 28.72 -30.63 -40.94
CA SER A 12 27.78 -29.75 -40.24
C SER A 12 26.81 -30.60 -39.44
N ARG A 13 26.97 -30.63 -38.11
CA ARG A 13 26.02 -31.24 -37.18
C ARG A 13 24.88 -30.24 -36.99
N GLY A 14 23.73 -30.51 -37.61
CA GLY A 14 22.49 -29.81 -37.31
C GLY A 14 21.94 -30.24 -35.95
N PHE A 15 21.14 -29.39 -35.32
CA PHE A 15 20.46 -29.67 -34.06
C PHE A 15 19.46 -30.82 -34.23
N SER A 16 19.39 -31.69 -33.22
CA SER A 16 18.41 -32.77 -33.21
C SER A 16 17.03 -32.24 -32.79
N LEU A 17 15.97 -32.87 -33.30
CA LEU A 17 14.59 -32.52 -32.94
C LEU A 17 14.35 -32.70 -31.42
N ILE A 18 15.02 -33.68 -30.80
CA ILE A 18 14.97 -33.89 -29.34
C ILE A 18 15.63 -32.75 -28.57
N GLU A 19 16.65 -32.12 -29.14
CA GLU A 19 17.42 -31.06 -28.49
C GLU A 19 16.59 -29.79 -28.40
N ILE A 20 15.87 -29.45 -29.47
CA ILE A 20 14.91 -28.35 -29.47
C ILE A 20 13.76 -28.65 -28.49
N LEU A 21 13.26 -29.88 -28.46
CA LEU A 21 12.17 -30.26 -27.55
C LEU A 21 12.60 -30.14 -26.08
N VAL A 22 13.81 -30.59 -25.74
CA VAL A 22 14.38 -30.45 -24.38
C VAL A 22 14.57 -28.97 -24.02
N VAL A 23 15.08 -28.15 -24.93
CA VAL A 23 15.25 -26.71 -24.69
C VAL A 23 13.90 -26.04 -24.40
N LEU A 24 12.86 -26.36 -25.17
CA LEU A 24 11.51 -25.82 -24.94
C LEU A 24 10.93 -26.26 -23.59
N VAL A 25 11.16 -27.51 -23.19
CA VAL A 25 10.77 -28.01 -21.86
C VAL A 25 11.51 -27.26 -20.76
N ILE A 26 12.83 -27.07 -20.89
CA ILE A 26 13.63 -26.32 -19.91
C ILE A 26 13.12 -24.88 -19.81
N ILE A 27 12.85 -24.20 -20.93
CA ILE A 27 12.30 -22.84 -20.93
C ILE A 27 10.93 -22.83 -20.22
N ALA A 28 10.03 -23.77 -20.53
CA ALA A 28 8.71 -23.84 -19.90
C ALA A 28 8.78 -24.08 -18.38
N PHE A 29 9.71 -24.92 -17.90
CA PHE A 29 9.93 -25.13 -16.47
C PHE A 29 10.61 -23.92 -15.81
N ALA A 30 11.60 -23.32 -16.47
CA ALA A 30 12.30 -22.14 -15.98
C ALA A 30 11.36 -20.94 -15.84
N THR A 31 10.46 -20.72 -16.82
CA THR A 31 9.46 -19.65 -16.74
C THR A 31 8.48 -19.83 -15.59
N LYS A 32 8.11 -21.08 -15.25
CA LYS A 32 7.26 -21.36 -14.08
C LYS A 32 7.99 -21.13 -12.74
N MET A 33 9.28 -21.46 -12.66
CA MET A 33 10.06 -21.32 -11.44
C MET A 33 10.33 -19.85 -11.08
N VAL A 34 10.48 -18.97 -12.08
CA VAL A 34 10.69 -17.53 -11.87
C VAL A 34 9.45 -16.84 -11.26
N VAL A 35 8.24 -17.23 -11.67
CA VAL A 35 6.98 -16.66 -11.13
C VAL A 35 6.80 -17.00 -9.65
N TYR A 36 7.02 -18.25 -9.27
CA TYR A 36 6.86 -18.71 -7.88
C TYR A 36 7.86 -18.05 -6.91
N SER A 37 9.02 -17.62 -7.41
CA SER A 37 10.02 -16.90 -6.60
C SER A 37 9.64 -15.45 -6.30
N LEU A 38 8.67 -14.86 -7.03
CA LEU A 38 8.18 -13.50 -6.81
C LEU A 38 7.02 -13.46 -5.78
N GLU A 39 6.23 -14.54 -5.72
CA GLU A 39 5.17 -14.75 -4.73
C GLU A 39 5.72 -15.19 -3.35
N GLY A 40 6.87 -15.87 -3.33
CA GLY A 40 7.52 -16.35 -2.10
C GLY A 40 7.97 -15.21 -1.18
N GLY A 41 7.09 -14.77 -0.30
CA GLY A 41 7.31 -13.70 0.69
C GLY A 41 6.33 -12.53 0.55
N ALA A 42 5.52 -12.47 -0.50
CA ALA A 42 4.52 -11.41 -0.65
C ALA A 42 3.40 -11.52 0.39
N GLU A 43 2.96 -12.74 0.73
CA GLU A 43 1.97 -12.99 1.77
C GLU A 43 2.51 -12.69 3.18
N GLU A 44 3.78 -13.04 3.46
CA GLU A 44 4.43 -12.70 4.74
C GLU A 44 4.61 -11.19 4.90
N GLU A 45 4.97 -10.50 3.81
CA GLU A 45 5.03 -9.04 3.78
C GLU A 45 3.64 -8.43 3.96
N LEU A 46 2.61 -8.97 3.32
CA LEU A 46 1.21 -8.55 3.51
C LEU A 46 0.80 -8.65 4.98
N ASP A 47 1.05 -9.79 5.62
CA ASP A 47 0.73 -10.00 7.05
C ASP A 47 1.48 -9.01 7.94
N THR A 48 2.78 -8.84 7.69
CA THR A 48 3.63 -7.91 8.43
C THR A 48 3.14 -6.47 8.31
N GLN A 49 2.81 -6.03 7.09
CA GLN A 49 2.30 -4.67 6.85
C GLN A 49 0.90 -4.47 7.42
N ALA A 50 0.01 -5.46 7.31
CA ALA A 50 -1.33 -5.40 7.90
C ALA A 50 -1.27 -5.26 9.43
N LEU A 51 -0.43 -6.07 10.09
CA LEU A 51 -0.24 -5.99 11.53
C LEU A 51 0.42 -4.66 11.95
N ARG A 52 1.39 -4.18 11.15
CA ARG A 52 2.04 -2.88 11.38
C ARG A 52 1.02 -1.76 11.34
N LEU A 53 0.22 -1.65 10.27
CA LEU A 53 -0.81 -0.62 10.12
C LEU A 53 -1.81 -0.66 11.27
N HIS A 54 -2.33 -1.85 11.62
CA HIS A 54 -3.24 -2.02 12.76
C HIS A 54 -2.62 -1.49 14.06
N THR A 55 -1.39 -1.89 14.34
CA THR A 55 -0.68 -1.51 15.57
C THR A 55 -0.42 -0.01 15.62
N THR A 56 0.11 0.58 14.55
CA THR A 56 0.48 2.00 14.53
C THR A 56 -0.74 2.91 14.58
N ILE A 57 -1.89 2.50 14.03
CA ILE A 57 -3.15 3.27 14.17
C ILE A 57 -3.61 3.29 15.64
N ASN A 58 -3.57 2.16 16.33
CA ASN A 58 -3.93 2.10 17.75
C ASN A 58 -2.96 2.96 18.60
N MET A 59 -1.66 2.85 18.34
CA MET A 59 -0.65 3.68 19.00
C MET A 59 -0.83 5.18 18.71
N ALA A 60 -1.23 5.55 17.49
CA ALA A 60 -1.52 6.94 17.15
C ALA A 60 -2.70 7.47 18.01
N SER A 61 -3.74 6.67 18.21
CA SER A 61 -4.85 7.04 19.10
C SER A 61 -4.39 7.23 20.55
N GLU A 62 -3.58 6.33 21.08
CA GLU A 62 -3.01 6.48 22.43
C GLU A 62 -2.14 7.74 22.52
N PHE A 63 -1.30 7.98 21.51
CA PHE A 63 -0.45 9.15 21.43
C PHE A 63 -1.26 10.46 21.40
N ALA A 64 -2.32 10.52 20.60
CA ALA A 64 -3.21 11.67 20.48
C ALA A 64 -3.85 12.04 21.83
N ILE A 65 -4.34 11.03 22.57
CA ILE A 65 -4.90 11.21 23.91
C ILE A 65 -3.83 11.71 24.89
N LEU A 66 -2.68 11.04 24.95
CA LEU A 66 -1.63 11.34 25.94
C LEU A 66 -0.99 12.71 25.74
N ASN A 67 -0.83 13.13 24.49
CA ASN A 67 -0.18 14.39 24.13
C ASN A 67 -1.18 15.51 23.87
N GLN A 68 -2.48 15.24 23.97
CA GLN A 68 -3.55 16.19 23.71
C GLN A 68 -3.41 16.85 22.33
N VAL A 69 -3.15 16.04 21.31
CA VAL A 69 -3.01 16.46 19.91
C VAL A 69 -4.04 15.78 19.03
N GLU A 70 -4.35 16.41 17.90
CA GLU A 70 -5.17 15.82 16.85
C GLU A 70 -4.26 15.24 15.78
N LEU A 71 -4.46 13.95 15.48
CA LEU A 71 -3.79 13.24 14.41
C LEU A 71 -4.77 12.93 13.29
N GLY A 72 -4.22 12.64 12.12
CA GLY A 72 -5.00 12.24 10.96
C GLY A 72 -4.27 11.19 10.15
N LEU A 73 -5.03 10.40 9.38
CA LEU A 73 -4.49 9.45 8.43
C LEU A 73 -4.73 9.98 7.02
N LEU A 74 -3.67 9.95 6.22
CA LEU A 74 -3.69 10.21 4.79
C LEU A 74 -3.31 8.94 4.05
N VAL A 75 -4.17 8.48 3.14
CA VAL A 75 -3.92 7.33 2.28
C VAL A 75 -3.87 7.78 0.83
N GLU A 76 -2.67 7.81 0.25
CA GLU A 76 -2.42 8.19 -1.13
C GLU A 76 -1.35 7.30 -1.75
N GLU A 77 -1.48 6.96 -3.04
CA GLU A 77 -0.44 6.26 -3.80
C GLU A 77 0.15 5.01 -3.09
N ASN A 78 -0.70 4.18 -2.47
CA ASN A 78 -0.28 2.98 -1.72
C ASN A 78 0.58 3.27 -0.47
N THR A 79 0.47 4.49 0.06
CA THR A 79 1.18 4.96 1.24
C THR A 79 0.18 5.38 2.31
N LEU A 80 0.41 4.98 3.56
CA LEU A 80 -0.29 5.53 4.71
C LEU A 80 0.63 6.52 5.44
N GLU A 81 0.17 7.74 5.62
CA GLU A 81 0.89 8.80 6.29
C GLU A 81 0.09 9.33 7.50
N TYR A 82 0.80 9.56 8.60
CA TYR A 82 0.26 10.23 9.77
C TYR A 82 0.45 11.74 9.64
N LEU A 83 -0.62 12.48 9.88
CA LEU A 83 -0.62 13.93 9.94
C LEU A 83 -0.90 14.38 11.37
N VAL A 84 -0.44 15.58 11.72
CA VAL A 84 -0.75 16.26 12.98
C VAL A 84 -1.29 17.65 12.67
N PHE A 85 -2.30 18.10 13.43
CA PHE A 85 -2.80 19.46 13.33
C PHE A 85 -1.91 20.40 14.16
N ASP A 86 -1.36 21.44 13.52
CA ASP A 86 -0.46 22.41 14.18
C ASP A 86 -1.19 23.61 14.80
N GLY A 87 -2.53 23.65 14.67
CA GLY A 87 -3.39 24.76 15.09
C GLY A 87 -3.90 25.60 13.92
N GLU A 88 -3.25 25.53 12.76
CA GLU A 88 -3.67 26.22 11.54
C GLU A 88 -3.92 25.23 10.39
N LYS A 89 -3.08 24.20 10.26
CA LYS A 89 -3.12 23.25 9.15
C LYS A 89 -2.62 21.86 9.56
N TRP A 90 -2.91 20.91 8.70
CA TRP A 90 -2.37 19.56 8.79
C TRP A 90 -0.97 19.51 8.17
N ILE A 91 -0.03 18.91 8.90
CA ILE A 91 1.34 18.68 8.45
C ILE A 91 1.73 17.23 8.69
N THR A 92 2.73 16.73 7.96
CA THR A 92 3.32 15.41 8.21
C THR A 92 3.77 15.28 9.65
N PHE A 93 3.42 14.16 10.28
CA PHE A 93 3.88 13.84 11.63
C PHE A 93 5.15 12.99 11.57
N ASP A 94 6.30 13.63 11.78
CA ASP A 94 7.64 13.02 11.65
C ASP A 94 8.42 12.96 12.98
N ARG A 95 7.76 13.27 14.10
CA ARG A 95 8.43 13.37 15.41
C ARG A 95 8.86 12.03 15.98
N GLU A 96 8.20 10.94 15.59
CA GLU A 96 8.57 9.59 16.01
C GLU A 96 8.76 8.69 14.79
N ASP A 97 9.78 7.83 14.86
CA ASP A 97 10.10 6.91 13.78
C ASP A 97 8.93 5.96 13.44
N LEU A 98 8.06 5.66 14.41
CA LEU A 98 6.93 4.76 14.22
C LEU A 98 5.82 5.34 13.33
N PHE A 99 5.73 6.68 13.22
CA PHE A 99 4.69 7.39 12.49
C PHE A 99 5.17 7.94 11.14
N LYS A 100 6.41 7.59 10.74
CA LYS A 100 6.89 7.88 9.39
C LYS A 100 5.94 7.25 8.35
N PRO A 101 5.82 7.87 7.15
CA PRO A 101 5.03 7.32 6.07
C PRO A 101 5.34 5.83 5.84
N ILE A 102 4.28 5.04 5.73
CA ILE A 102 4.33 3.60 5.51
C ILE A 102 4.04 3.39 4.03
N GLU A 103 5.10 3.34 3.24
CA GLU A 103 5.05 2.96 1.82
C GLU A 103 4.98 1.44 1.71
N LEU A 104 3.94 0.94 1.03
CA LEU A 104 3.77 -0.49 0.82
C LEU A 104 4.46 -0.96 -0.46
N ASP A 105 4.97 -2.18 -0.42
CA ASP A 105 5.54 -2.88 -1.57
C ASP A 105 4.58 -2.83 -2.78
N GLU A 106 5.13 -2.69 -3.99
CA GLU A 106 4.34 -2.57 -5.22
C GLU A 106 3.42 -3.77 -5.47
N ARG A 107 3.70 -4.94 -4.88
CA ARG A 107 2.87 -6.15 -4.95
C ARG A 107 1.60 -6.05 -4.08
N LEU A 108 1.60 -5.16 -3.09
CA LEU A 108 0.48 -4.92 -2.18
C LEU A 108 -0.41 -3.79 -2.71
N LYS A 109 -1.68 -3.83 -2.33
CA LYS A 109 -2.64 -2.77 -2.58
C LYS A 109 -3.33 -2.39 -1.28
N LEU A 110 -3.23 -1.11 -0.96
CA LEU A 110 -3.95 -0.45 0.12
C LEU A 110 -5.10 0.36 -0.45
N THR A 111 -6.30 0.09 0.06
CA THR A 111 -7.51 0.82 -0.30
C THR A 111 -8.15 1.36 0.98
N LEU A 112 -8.48 2.64 1.00
CA LEU A 112 -9.31 3.25 2.02
C LEU A 112 -10.74 3.34 1.50
N ASN A 113 -11.66 2.64 2.17
CA ASN A 113 -13.09 2.70 1.90
C ASN A 113 -13.79 3.55 2.97
N LEU A 114 -14.45 4.62 2.51
CA LEU A 114 -15.30 5.49 3.32
C LEU A 114 -16.76 5.49 2.85
N GLU A 115 -17.03 4.99 1.63
CA GLU A 115 -18.33 5.11 0.95
C GLU A 115 -19.38 4.14 1.51
N ASP A 116 -18.96 2.95 1.94
CA ASP A 116 -19.84 1.99 2.61
C ASP A 116 -20.21 2.41 4.05
N LEU A 117 -19.65 3.51 4.55
CA LEU A 117 -19.95 4.11 5.84
C LEU A 117 -20.90 5.29 5.65
N ALA A 118 -22.18 4.98 5.40
CA ALA A 118 -23.26 5.96 5.13
C ALA A 118 -23.39 7.11 6.16
N TRP A 119 -22.73 7.00 7.31
CA TRP A 119 -22.71 7.95 8.42
C TRP A 119 -21.36 8.68 8.61
N ALA A 120 -20.28 8.20 8.00
CA ALA A 120 -18.96 8.85 8.06
C ALA A 120 -18.90 10.10 7.16
N GLN A 121 -19.64 10.06 6.04
CA GLN A 121 -19.77 11.19 5.12
C GLN A 121 -20.42 12.42 5.80
N ASP A 122 -21.46 12.22 6.60
CA ASP A 122 -22.16 13.33 7.29
C ASP A 122 -21.27 14.01 8.34
N ASN A 123 -20.43 13.27 9.06
CA ASN A 123 -19.58 13.82 10.13
C ASN A 123 -18.35 14.59 9.60
N LEU A 124 -17.70 14.10 8.53
CA LEU A 124 -16.54 14.78 7.93
C LEU A 124 -16.93 16.11 7.28
N LEU A 125 -18.15 16.21 6.74
CA LEU A 125 -18.67 17.40 6.07
C LEU A 125 -19.17 18.47 7.05
N GLU A 126 -19.63 18.07 8.24
CA GLU A 126 -20.11 18.99 9.29
C GLU A 126 -18.97 19.65 10.09
N GLN A 127 -17.81 18.99 10.25
CA GLN A 127 -16.69 19.53 11.05
C GLN A 127 -15.73 20.43 10.28
N SER A 128 -15.77 20.39 8.95
CA SER A 128 -14.73 21.04 8.17
C SER A 128 -15.12 22.49 7.81
N ASN A 129 -14.17 23.41 8.03
CA ASN A 129 -14.18 24.76 7.46
C ASN A 129 -13.76 24.76 5.98
N TRP A 130 -13.77 23.57 5.33
CA TRP A 130 -13.28 23.30 3.97
C TRP A 130 -13.96 24.16 2.91
N ARG A 131 -15.26 24.44 3.09
CA ARG A 131 -16.02 25.25 2.15
C ARG A 131 -15.60 26.71 2.16
N GLU A 132 -15.04 27.20 3.26
CA GLU A 132 -14.48 28.55 3.37
C GLU A 132 -13.10 28.65 2.71
N LEU A 133 -12.23 27.64 2.87
CA LEU A 133 -10.91 27.55 2.24
C LEU A 133 -10.98 27.44 0.70
N MET A 134 -11.98 26.73 0.17
CA MET A 134 -12.20 26.58 -1.28
C MET A 134 -12.87 27.79 -1.95
N SER A 135 -13.33 28.77 -1.16
CA SER A 135 -14.04 29.96 -1.66
C SER A 135 -13.13 31.18 -1.93
N GLY A 136 -11.85 31.11 -1.56
CA GLY A 136 -10.84 32.14 -1.84
C GLY A 136 -10.21 31.94 -3.22
N GLY A 137 -10.87 32.44 -4.26
CA GLY A 137 -10.43 32.26 -5.65
C GLY A 137 -9.30 33.18 -6.05
N ASP A 138 -8.07 32.66 -6.11
CA ASP A 138 -6.93 33.16 -6.90
C ASP A 138 -6.19 31.94 -7.51
N GLU A 139 -5.64 32.06 -8.73
CA GLU A 139 -4.96 30.94 -9.43
C GLU A 139 -3.69 30.44 -8.72
N ASP A 140 -2.99 31.31 -7.97
CA ASP A 140 -1.86 30.92 -7.12
C ASP A 140 -2.32 30.11 -5.89
N SER A 141 -3.50 30.41 -5.35
CA SER A 141 -4.10 29.66 -4.24
C SER A 141 -4.45 28.22 -4.66
N LEU A 142 -4.82 27.96 -5.92
CA LEU A 142 -5.06 26.59 -6.41
C LEU A 142 -3.79 25.71 -6.40
N LEU A 143 -2.61 26.29 -6.64
CA LEU A 143 -1.35 25.56 -6.61
C LEU A 143 -0.87 25.28 -5.16
N GLU A 144 -1.17 26.18 -4.23
CA GLU A 144 -0.94 25.95 -2.80
C GLU A 144 -1.95 24.96 -2.20
N LEU A 145 -3.22 25.01 -2.63
CA LEU A 145 -4.26 24.05 -2.23
C LEU A 145 -3.91 22.61 -2.62
N LYS A 146 -3.29 22.40 -3.79
CA LYS A 146 -2.81 21.05 -4.20
C LYS A 146 -1.69 20.49 -3.32
N LYS A 147 -1.01 21.32 -2.52
CA LYS A 147 0.06 20.87 -1.61
C LYS A 147 -0.43 20.64 -0.18
N LEU A 148 -1.66 21.03 0.13
CA LEU A 148 -2.24 20.84 1.45
C LEU A 148 -2.65 19.37 1.60
N LYS A 149 -1.97 18.69 2.53
CA LYS A 149 -2.33 17.34 2.95
C LYS A 149 -3.61 17.41 3.77
N ILE A 150 -4.63 16.65 3.39
CA ILE A 150 -5.92 16.62 4.09
C ILE A 150 -6.14 15.18 4.56
N PRO A 151 -6.24 14.93 5.88
CA PRO A 151 -6.49 13.58 6.37
C PRO A 151 -7.90 13.13 5.97
N GLN A 152 -8.02 11.86 5.60
CA GLN A 152 -9.32 11.22 5.35
C GLN A 152 -9.93 10.63 6.63
N VAL A 153 -9.10 10.32 7.62
CA VAL A 153 -9.52 9.78 8.93
C VAL A 153 -8.95 10.67 10.02
N LEU A 154 -9.77 11.12 10.97
CA LEU A 154 -9.32 11.87 12.12
C LEU A 154 -9.14 10.96 13.34
N ILE A 155 -8.12 11.25 14.13
CA ILE A 155 -7.83 10.62 15.42
C ILE A 155 -7.72 11.74 16.44
N LEU A 156 -8.74 11.87 17.29
CA LEU A 156 -8.91 13.00 18.20
C LEU A 156 -8.31 12.69 19.57
N SER A 157 -7.87 13.74 20.27
CA SER A 157 -7.37 13.61 21.65
C SER A 157 -8.43 13.16 22.66
N SER A 158 -9.72 13.13 22.27
CA SER A 158 -10.81 12.54 23.05
C SER A 158 -10.76 11.00 23.08
N GLY A 159 -9.99 10.39 22.16
CA GLY A 159 -10.01 8.95 21.89
C GLY A 159 -11.03 8.55 20.82
N GLU A 160 -11.73 9.52 20.24
CA GLU A 160 -12.58 9.29 19.07
C GLU A 160 -11.74 9.14 17.81
N VAL A 161 -12.12 8.20 16.96
CA VAL A 161 -11.48 7.92 15.66
C VAL A 161 -12.56 7.95 14.60
N SER A 162 -12.44 8.79 13.56
CA SER A 162 -13.39 8.75 12.43
C SER A 162 -13.48 7.33 11.90
N ALA A 163 -14.65 6.91 11.44
CA ALA A 163 -14.76 5.57 10.93
C ALA A 163 -14.19 5.42 9.54
N PHE A 164 -13.66 4.23 9.32
CA PHE A 164 -12.98 3.87 8.10
C PHE A 164 -12.88 2.36 7.98
N GLN A 165 -12.62 1.90 6.76
CA GLN A 165 -12.16 0.55 6.49
C GLN A 165 -10.91 0.64 5.61
N LEU A 166 -9.77 0.18 6.11
CA LEU A 166 -8.58 -0.05 5.30
C LEU A 166 -8.59 -1.51 4.85
N ILE A 167 -8.33 -1.71 3.56
CA ILE A 167 -8.27 -3.02 2.91
C ILE A 167 -6.85 -3.19 2.39
N LEU A 168 -6.20 -4.29 2.79
CA LEU A 168 -4.88 -4.70 2.36
C LEU A 168 -4.97 -6.04 1.62
N GLU A 169 -4.52 -6.07 0.37
CA GLU A 169 -4.58 -7.26 -0.49
C GLU A 169 -3.34 -7.35 -1.40
N LEU A 170 -3.09 -8.54 -1.98
CA LEU A 170 -2.11 -8.69 -3.05
C LEU A 170 -2.72 -8.22 -4.38
N LYS A 171 -1.94 -7.57 -5.24
CA LYS A 171 -2.42 -7.14 -6.56
C LYS A 171 -2.65 -8.30 -7.51
N GLU A 172 -1.82 -9.34 -7.44
CA GLU A 172 -1.88 -10.50 -8.33
C GLU A 172 -2.78 -11.62 -7.81
N GLN A 173 -3.14 -11.59 -6.53
CA GLN A 173 -3.92 -12.62 -5.84
C GLN A 173 -5.00 -11.99 -4.96
N SER A 174 -6.23 -12.45 -5.10
CA SER A 174 -7.36 -11.90 -4.34
C SER A 174 -7.42 -12.32 -2.87
N GLU A 175 -6.59 -13.27 -2.42
CA GLU A 175 -6.59 -13.77 -1.05
C GLU A 175 -5.16 -14.04 -0.58
N PRO A 176 -4.83 -13.83 0.71
CA PRO A 176 -5.73 -13.33 1.75
C PRO A 176 -5.96 -11.81 1.66
N VAL A 177 -7.09 -11.35 2.20
CA VAL A 177 -7.43 -9.92 2.36
C VAL A 177 -7.45 -9.58 3.85
N TYR A 178 -6.83 -8.46 4.21
CA TYR A 178 -6.85 -7.92 5.56
C TYR A 178 -7.73 -6.67 5.62
N TYR A 179 -8.55 -6.58 6.65
CA TYR A 179 -9.42 -5.46 6.95
C TYR A 179 -9.02 -4.85 8.29
N ILE A 180 -8.81 -3.54 8.32
CA ILE A 180 -8.62 -2.75 9.54
C ILE A 180 -9.76 -1.74 9.61
N GLU A 181 -10.59 -1.85 10.64
CA GLU A 181 -11.89 -1.14 10.70
C GLU A 181 -11.99 -0.30 11.97
N GLY A 182 -12.22 1.00 11.82
CA GLY A 182 -12.47 1.92 12.92
C GLY A 182 -13.97 2.16 13.12
N GLU A 183 -14.48 1.93 14.34
CA GLU A 183 -15.88 2.18 14.71
C GLU A 183 -15.98 3.30 15.76
N PHE A 184 -15.65 4.52 15.36
CA PHE A 184 -15.67 5.73 16.20
C PHE A 184 -14.66 5.80 17.36
N ALA A 185 -13.96 4.72 17.66
CA ALA A 185 -12.96 4.66 18.73
C ALA A 185 -11.88 3.63 18.42
N ALA A 186 -10.74 3.77 19.10
CA ALA A 186 -9.73 2.72 19.21
C ALA A 186 -10.01 1.81 20.44
N PRO A 187 -9.56 0.54 20.44
CA PRO A 187 -8.77 -0.10 19.39
C PRO A 187 -9.59 -0.42 18.14
N VAL A 188 -8.95 -0.30 16.98
CA VAL A 188 -9.56 -0.64 15.68
C VAL A 188 -9.62 -2.17 15.49
N ASN A 189 -10.65 -2.65 14.81
CA ASN A 189 -10.85 -4.05 14.51
C ASN A 189 -9.83 -4.54 13.46
N PHE A 190 -9.48 -5.83 13.52
CA PHE A 190 -8.56 -6.49 12.59
C PHE A 190 -9.15 -7.83 12.15
N ARG A 191 -9.35 -8.01 10.84
CA ARG A 191 -9.92 -9.24 10.26
C ARG A 191 -9.09 -9.69 9.05
N ARG A 192 -8.91 -11.01 8.89
CA ARG A 192 -8.30 -11.65 7.73
C ARG A 192 -9.31 -12.57 7.06
N GLU A 193 -9.36 -12.56 5.73
CA GLU A 193 -10.21 -13.46 4.95
C GLU A 193 -9.39 -14.16 3.85
N PRO A 194 -9.58 -15.48 3.63
CA PRO A 194 -10.37 -16.40 4.46
C PRO A 194 -9.74 -16.63 5.85
N GLU A 195 -10.58 -16.96 6.84
CA GLU A 195 -10.17 -17.27 8.22
C GLU A 195 -9.28 -18.51 8.35
#